data_AF-A0A1B6MGK1-F1
#
_entry.id   AF-A0A1B6MGK1-F1
#
_cell.length_a   1.000
_cell.length_b   1.000
_cell.length_c   1.000
_cell.angle_alpha   90.00
_cell.angle_beta   90.00
_cell.angle_gamma   90.00
#
_symmetry.space_group_name_H-M   'P 1'
#
loop_
_entity.id
_entity.type
_entity.pdbx_description
1 polymer ?
#
loop_
_entity_poly.entity_id
_entity_poly.type
_entity_poly.pdbx_seq_one_letter_code
_entity_poly.pdbx_strand_id
1 'polypeptide(L)'
;DRKEGSSNHKRNLSRNSGSVPTPHNSADDPMRLIGTSSCPRFDECPLLEPLICKKIAHERLTALVFREDCFVAACQDGYVYTWARPNKLVSNNLMSNCIDSKDL
;
A
#
# COMPACT_ATOMS: atom_id res chain seq x y z
N ASP A 1 -31.27 -10.86 -40.93
CA ASP A 1 -31.74 -10.02 -39.81
C ASP A 1 -31.57 -10.72 -38.45
N ARG A 2 -30.51 -10.40 -37.71
CA ARG A 2 -30.38 -10.74 -36.28
C ARG A 2 -30.71 -9.49 -35.48
N LYS A 3 -31.78 -9.54 -34.69
CA LYS A 3 -32.29 -8.42 -33.90
C LYS A 3 -31.58 -8.41 -32.55
N GLU A 4 -30.81 -7.36 -32.27
CA GLU A 4 -30.25 -7.06 -30.95
C GLU A 4 -31.37 -6.81 -29.94
N GLY A 5 -31.26 -7.44 -28.77
CA GLY A 5 -32.09 -7.18 -27.60
C GLY A 5 -31.24 -6.61 -26.47
N SER A 6 -31.41 -5.31 -26.20
CA SER A 6 -30.80 -4.55 -25.12
C SER A 6 -31.00 -5.21 -23.75
N SER A 7 -29.90 -5.64 -23.12
CA SER A 7 -29.86 -6.11 -21.72
C SER A 7 -29.80 -4.91 -20.77
N ASN A 8 -30.95 -4.52 -20.24
CA ASN A 8 -31.04 -3.56 -19.15
C ASN A 8 -30.56 -4.20 -17.83
N HIS A 9 -29.32 -3.92 -17.42
CA HIS A 9 -28.79 -4.30 -16.10
C HIS A 9 -29.45 -3.48 -14.98
N LYS A 10 -30.67 -3.86 -14.57
CA LYS A 10 -31.33 -3.32 -13.38
C LYS A 10 -30.65 -3.86 -12.11
N ARG A 11 -29.83 -3.03 -11.45
CA ARG A 11 -29.31 -3.30 -10.10
C ARG A 11 -30.46 -3.19 -9.09
N ASN A 12 -31.04 -4.32 -8.69
CA ASN A 12 -32.01 -4.38 -7.60
C ASN A 12 -31.25 -4.29 -6.26
N LEU A 13 -31.32 -3.13 -5.61
CA LEU A 13 -30.96 -3.00 -4.20
C LEU A 13 -32.23 -3.29 -3.38
N SER A 14 -32.47 -4.57 -3.07
CA SER A 14 -33.57 -4.95 -2.17
C SER A 14 -33.28 -4.37 -0.77
N ARG A 15 -34.24 -3.58 -0.28
CA ARG A 15 -34.22 -3.05 1.08
C ARG A 15 -35.04 -4.02 1.91
N ASN A 16 -34.36 -4.92 2.61
CA ASN A 16 -35.03 -5.82 3.53
C ASN A 16 -35.26 -5.07 4.86
N SER A 17 -36.38 -4.37 4.94
CA SER A 17 -36.96 -3.89 6.20
C SER A 17 -37.61 -5.07 6.92
N GLY A 18 -36.94 -5.68 7.90
CA GLY A 18 -37.58 -6.74 8.69
C GLY A 18 -36.65 -7.63 9.50
N SER A 19 -35.65 -7.08 10.18
CA SER A 19 -34.91 -7.82 11.22
C SER A 19 -34.59 -6.89 12.39
N VAL A 20 -35.10 -7.28 13.55
CA VAL A 20 -34.90 -6.65 14.86
C VAL A 20 -33.41 -6.32 15.07
N PRO A 21 -33.03 -5.09 15.45
CA PRO A 21 -31.65 -4.78 15.77
C PRO A 21 -31.31 -5.40 17.12
N THR A 22 -30.71 -6.58 17.11
CA THR A 22 -29.86 -7.01 18.22
C THR A 22 -28.74 -5.97 18.39
N PRO A 23 -28.34 -5.56 19.60
CA PRO A 23 -27.25 -4.62 19.80
C PRO A 23 -25.92 -5.35 19.62
N HIS A 24 -25.71 -5.91 18.43
CA HIS A 24 -24.36 -6.22 17.98
C HIS A 24 -23.74 -4.89 17.63
N ASN A 25 -22.59 -4.56 18.25
CA ASN A 25 -21.84 -3.35 17.96
C ASN A 25 -21.70 -3.19 16.45
N SER A 26 -22.48 -2.26 15.87
CA SER A 26 -22.55 -2.02 14.43
C SER A 26 -21.25 -1.46 13.84
N ALA A 27 -20.24 -1.25 14.70
CA ALA A 27 -18.89 -0.84 14.36
C ALA A 27 -18.02 -1.99 13.83
N ASP A 28 -18.42 -3.25 14.02
CA ASP A 28 -17.59 -4.41 13.67
C ASP A 28 -17.79 -4.89 12.21
N ASP A 29 -18.77 -4.36 11.48
CA ASP A 29 -18.95 -4.66 10.06
C ASP A 29 -18.08 -3.71 9.21
N PRO A 30 -16.99 -4.18 8.58
CA PRO A 30 -16.09 -3.33 7.82
C PRO A 30 -16.78 -2.62 6.65
N MET A 31 -17.87 -3.20 6.11
CA MET A 31 -18.63 -2.56 5.04
C MET A 31 -19.40 -1.32 5.51
N ARG A 32 -19.71 -1.21 6.80
CA ARG A 32 -20.40 -0.05 7.39
C ARG A 32 -19.44 1.08 7.78
N LEU A 33 -18.15 0.81 7.86
CA LEU A 33 -17.13 1.82 8.18
C LEU A 33 -16.82 2.74 6.98
N ILE A 34 -17.03 2.26 5.75
CA ILE A 34 -16.71 3.01 4.53
C ILE A 34 -17.55 4.31 4.45
N GLY A 35 -16.88 5.45 4.35
CA GLY A 35 -17.50 6.78 4.31
C GLY A 35 -17.90 7.33 5.67
N THR A 36 -17.41 6.73 6.76
CA THR A 36 -17.41 7.33 8.09
C THR A 36 -16.07 8.03 8.34
N SER A 37 -15.97 8.81 9.41
CA SER A 37 -14.70 9.44 9.80
C SER A 37 -13.57 8.45 10.12
N SER A 38 -13.90 7.20 10.49
CA SER A 38 -12.90 6.15 10.75
C SER A 38 -12.37 5.46 9.50
N CYS A 39 -13.10 5.51 8.38
CA CYS A 39 -12.64 5.06 7.07
C CYS A 39 -13.23 5.99 5.99
N PRO A 40 -12.65 7.21 5.85
CA PRO A 40 -13.13 8.19 4.88
C PRO A 40 -13.01 7.67 3.45
N ARG A 41 -13.80 8.24 2.55
CA ARG A 41 -13.72 7.94 1.12
C ARG A 41 -12.48 8.57 0.51
N PHE A 42 -12.13 8.09 -0.68
CA PHE A 42 -10.92 8.52 -1.39
C PHE A 42 -10.89 10.04 -1.65
N ASP A 43 -12.04 10.63 -1.97
CA ASP A 43 -12.21 12.06 -2.25
C ASP A 43 -12.31 12.93 -0.98
N GLU A 44 -12.34 12.32 0.20
CA GLU A 44 -12.43 12.99 1.50
C GLU A 44 -11.06 13.12 2.19
N CYS A 45 -10.00 12.54 1.63
CA CYS A 45 -8.64 12.55 2.16
C CYS A 45 -7.62 13.11 1.15
N PRO A 46 -6.60 13.86 1.60
CA PRO A 46 -5.52 14.28 0.72
C PRO A 46 -4.69 13.07 0.25
N LEU A 47 -4.33 13.07 -1.04
CA LEU A 47 -3.46 12.05 -1.63
C LEU A 47 -2.01 12.54 -1.65
N LEU A 48 -1.11 11.78 -1.03
CA LEU A 48 0.33 12.07 -1.06
C LEU A 48 0.97 11.45 -2.30
N GLU A 49 1.76 12.24 -3.02
CA GLU A 49 2.64 11.74 -4.08
C GLU A 49 3.99 11.32 -3.49
N PRO A 50 4.54 10.16 -3.89
CA PRO A 50 5.84 9.72 -3.40
C PRO A 50 6.95 10.61 -3.97
N LEU A 51 7.87 11.05 -3.11
CA LEU A 51 9.06 11.78 -3.55
C LEU A 51 9.94 10.93 -4.48
N ILE A 52 10.00 9.61 -4.22
CA ILE A 52 10.77 8.64 -4.98
C ILE A 52 9.93 7.36 -5.11
N CYS A 53 9.81 6.83 -6.32
CA CYS A 53 9.22 5.52 -6.59
C CYS A 53 10.14 4.75 -7.53
N LYS A 54 10.98 3.88 -6.96
CA LYS A 54 12.04 3.16 -7.69
C LYS A 54 11.98 1.67 -7.39
N LYS A 55 12.20 0.83 -8.41
CA LYS A 55 12.34 -0.62 -8.24
C LYS A 55 13.71 -0.93 -7.66
N ILE A 56 13.74 -1.58 -6.50
CA ILE A 56 14.99 -1.87 -5.76
C ILE A 56 15.23 -3.37 -5.52
N ALA A 57 14.32 -4.23 -5.96
CA ALA A 57 14.45 -5.69 -5.87
C ALA A 57 13.73 -6.36 -7.04
N HIS A 58 14.13 -7.60 -7.34
CA HIS A 58 13.41 -8.44 -8.30
C HIS A 58 12.11 -8.97 -7.69
N GLU A 59 12.19 -9.47 -6.46
CA GLU A 59 11.08 -10.02 -5.69
C GLU A 59 10.46 -9.02 -4.70
N ARG A 60 9.32 -9.41 -4.13
CA ARG A 60 8.60 -8.64 -3.11
C ARG A 60 9.51 -8.30 -1.93
N LEU A 61 9.53 -7.02 -1.56
CA LEU A 61 10.15 -6.57 -0.32
C LEU A 61 9.37 -7.06 0.90
N THR A 62 10.10 -7.53 1.90
CA THR A 62 9.55 -8.11 3.13
C THR A 62 10.00 -7.36 4.39
N ALA A 63 11.06 -6.56 4.29
CA ALA A 63 11.54 -5.71 5.39
C ALA A 63 12.09 -4.38 4.86
N LEU A 64 11.92 -3.33 5.67
CA LEU A 64 12.53 -2.01 5.50
C LEU A 64 12.91 -1.48 6.89
N VAL A 65 14.20 -1.19 7.10
CA VAL A 65 14.74 -0.74 8.40
C VAL A 65 15.56 0.53 8.19
N PHE A 66 15.23 1.57 8.93
CA PHE A 66 16.04 2.79 8.99
C PHE A 66 17.06 2.72 10.12
N ARG A 67 18.31 3.08 9.82
CA ARG A 67 19.41 3.20 10.77
C ARG A 67 19.99 4.62 10.68
N GLU A 68 20.91 4.92 11.59
CA GLU A 68 21.57 6.22 11.59
C GLU A 68 22.33 6.46 10.28
N ASP A 69 23.06 5.46 9.79
CA ASP A 69 23.97 5.63 8.66
C ASP A 69 23.46 5.07 7.34
N CYS A 70 22.37 4.31 7.37
CA CYS A 70 21.82 3.64 6.20
C CYS A 70 20.33 3.34 6.35
N PHE A 71 19.72 2.85 5.29
CA PHE A 71 18.55 1.99 5.40
C PHE A 71 18.84 0.63 4.78
N VAL A 72 18.14 -0.37 5.27
CA VAL A 72 18.26 -1.76 4.84
C VAL A 72 16.90 -2.22 4.33
N ALA A 73 16.87 -2.88 3.17
CA ALA A 73 15.69 -3.58 2.69
C ALA A 73 16.01 -5.05 2.43
N ALA A 74 15.02 -5.93 2.58
CA ALA A 74 15.14 -7.34 2.23
C ALA A 74 13.99 -7.78 1.33
N CYS A 75 14.21 -8.82 0.53
CA CYS A 75 13.20 -9.39 -0.36
C CYS A 75 12.95 -10.88 -0.06
N GLN A 76 11.90 -11.42 -0.67
CA GLN A 76 11.44 -12.81 -0.48
C GLN A 76 12.49 -13.87 -0.82
N ASP A 77 13.39 -13.60 -1.76
CA ASP A 77 14.49 -14.50 -2.14
C ASP A 77 15.70 -14.44 -1.18
N GLY A 78 15.59 -13.68 -0.10
CA GLY A 78 16.60 -13.64 0.97
C GLY A 78 17.74 -12.66 0.75
N TYR A 79 17.72 -11.86 -0.33
CA TYR A 79 18.70 -10.79 -0.50
C TYR A 79 18.47 -9.63 0.49
N VAL A 80 19.58 -9.09 1.00
CA VAL A 80 19.61 -7.93 1.89
C VAL A 80 20.40 -6.81 1.23
N TYR A 81 19.74 -5.68 1.02
CA TYR A 81 20.29 -4.51 0.36
C TYR A 81 20.51 -3.40 1.39
N THR A 82 21.66 -2.73 1.32
CA THR A 82 22.01 -1.63 2.22
C THR A 82 22.34 -0.37 1.42
N TRP A 83 21.61 0.71 1.70
CA TRP A 83 21.86 2.03 1.10
C TRP A 83 22.34 2.99 2.18
N ALA A 84 23.55 3.48 2.02
CA ALA A 84 24.10 4.46 2.94
C ALA A 84 23.41 5.81 2.76
N ARG A 85 23.27 6.55 3.86
CA ARG A 85 22.85 7.94 3.80
C ARG A 85 23.98 8.78 3.18
N PRO A 86 23.65 9.88 2.49
CA PRO A 86 24.64 10.83 2.04
C PRO A 86 25.58 11.25 3.20
N ASN A 87 26.87 11.41 2.89
CA ASN A 87 27.93 11.85 3.82
C ASN A 87 28.34 10.86 4.93
N LYS A 88 27.75 9.65 5.00
CA LYS A 88 28.11 8.64 6.02
C LYS A 88 29.18 7.63 5.57
N LEU A 89 29.53 7.61 4.27
CA LEU A 89 30.51 6.68 3.70
C LEU A 89 31.98 7.11 3.81
N VAL A 90 32.24 8.35 4.22
CA VAL A 90 33.60 8.93 4.17
C VAL A 90 34.48 8.50 5.37
N SER A 91 33.90 7.91 6.42
CA SER A 91 34.62 7.61 7.66
C SER A 91 35.14 6.17 7.79
N ASN A 92 34.62 5.20 7.04
CA ASN A 92 34.95 3.78 7.25
C ASN A 92 35.30 3.10 5.92
N ASN A 93 36.52 2.53 5.82
CA ASN A 93 37.07 1.79 4.68
C ASN A 93 36.34 0.47 4.33
N LEU A 94 35.03 0.35 4.51
CA LEU A 94 34.24 -0.84 4.20
C LEU A 94 33.34 -0.59 2.97
N MET A 95 33.98 -0.42 1.82
CA MET A 95 33.31 -0.08 0.58
C MET A 95 33.26 -1.29 -0.35
N SER A 96 32.58 -2.37 0.07
CA SER A 96 32.47 -3.58 -0.76
C SER A 96 31.07 -3.93 -1.26
N ASN A 97 29.96 -3.37 -0.75
CA ASN A 97 28.62 -3.73 -1.25
C ASN A 97 27.55 -2.62 -1.17
N CYS A 98 27.93 -1.35 -1.04
CA CYS A 98 26.97 -0.25 -1.00
C CYS A 98 26.45 0.01 -2.41
N ILE A 99 25.15 -0.16 -2.66
CA ILE A 99 24.55 0.27 -3.93
C ILE A 99 24.54 1.80 -3.92
N ASP A 100 25.41 2.40 -4.72
CA ASP A 100 25.49 3.84 -4.84
C ASP A 100 24.20 4.37 -5.47
N SER A 101 23.67 5.46 -4.92
CA SER A 101 22.44 6.10 -5.41
C SER A 101 22.55 6.62 -6.86
N LYS A 102 23.73 6.53 -7.49
CA LYS A 102 23.99 6.92 -8.88
C LYS A 102 23.73 5.80 -9.89
N ASP A 103 23.54 4.56 -9.46
CA ASP A 103 23.27 3.42 -10.34
C ASP A 103 21.76 3.17 -10.56
N LEU A 104 20.92 4.22 -10.40
CA LEU A 104 19.46 4.14 -10.52
C LEU A 104 18.80 5.30 -11.28
#